data_AF-A0A9P5Z9E7-F1
#
_entry.id   AF-A0A9P5Z9E7-F1
#
_cell.length_a   1.000
_cell.length_b   1.000
_cell.length_c   1.000
_cell.angle_alpha   90.00
_cell.angle_beta   90.00
_cell.angle_gamma   90.00
#
_symmetry.space_group_name_H-M   'P 1'
#
loop_
_entity.id
_entity.type
_entity.pdbx_description
1 polymer ?
#
loop_
_entity_poly.entity_id
_entity_poly.type
_entity_poly.pdbx_seq_one_letter_code
_entity_poly.pdbx_strand_id
1 'polypeptide(L)'
;WTSTLGRTIIREIIEARIPQWPNGPHDSQVDCWAHSLQGIPTLLIASTGWGKTAAFFGPILVLQHLLQHPNPAIPNVPTKPVALVVTPLIELGNAHVRSFS
;
A
#
# COMPACT_ATOMS: atom_id res chain seq x y z
N TRP A 1 -10.78 7.56 -1.25
CA TRP A 1 -10.07 6.31 -1.57
C TRP A 1 -10.98 5.09 -1.69
N THR A 2 -12.01 4.96 -0.83
CA THR A 2 -12.94 3.83 -0.80
C THR A 2 -14.05 3.85 -1.86
N SER A 3 -13.91 4.61 -2.93
CA SER A 3 -14.79 4.55 -4.10
C SER A 3 -14.25 3.54 -5.11
N THR A 4 -15.06 3.15 -6.11
CA THR A 4 -14.60 2.31 -7.24
C THR A 4 -13.41 2.96 -7.94
N LEU A 5 -13.53 4.24 -8.30
CA LEU A 5 -12.45 5.02 -8.92
C LEU A 5 -11.18 5.03 -8.05
N GLY A 6 -11.31 5.23 -6.74
CA GLY A 6 -10.16 5.24 -5.83
C GLY A 6 -9.43 3.89 -5.79
N ARG A 7 -10.17 2.78 -5.79
CA ARG A 7 -9.58 1.43 -5.87
C ARG A 7 -8.92 1.16 -7.21
N THR A 8 -9.54 1.58 -8.31
CA THR A 8 -8.94 1.49 -9.65
C THR A 8 -7.60 2.22 -9.70
N ILE A 9 -7.55 3.46 -9.22
CA ILE A 9 -6.31 4.25 -9.18
C ILE A 9 -5.24 3.56 -8.32
N ILE A 10 -5.60 3.04 -7.14
CA ILE A 10 -4.66 2.30 -6.29
C ILE A 10 -4.07 1.10 -7.04
N ARG A 11 -4.94 0.31 -7.69
CA ARG A 11 -4.54 -0.89 -8.45
C ARG A 11 -3.57 -0.52 -9.58
N GLU A 12 -3.94 0.44 -10.43
CA GLU A 12 -3.13 0.92 -11.55
C GLU A 12 -1.74 1.38 -11.09
N ILE A 13 -1.68 2.15 -9.99
CA ILE A 13 -0.42 2.62 -9.44
C ILE A 13 0.45 1.46 -8.95
N ILE A 14 -0.12 0.50 -8.23
CA ILE A 14 0.62 -0.64 -7.69
C ILE A 14 1.15 -1.53 -8.81
N GLU A 15 0.32 -1.82 -9.82
CA GLU A 15 0.72 -2.61 -10.99
C GLU A 15 1.83 -1.92 -11.79
N ALA A 16 1.78 -0.59 -11.94
CA ALA A 16 2.84 0.18 -12.58
C ALA A 16 4.16 0.20 -11.76
N ARG A 17 4.07 0.16 -10.42
CA ARG A 17 5.24 0.18 -9.52
C ARG A 17 5.86 -1.20 -9.29
N ILE A 18 5.10 -2.27 -9.50
CA ILE A 18 5.53 -3.65 -9.26
C ILE A 18 5.16 -4.51 -10.50
N PRO A 19 5.77 -4.25 -11.67
CA PRO A 19 5.42 -4.94 -12.91
C PRO A 19 5.68 -6.46 -12.86
N GLN A 20 6.55 -6.90 -11.94
CA GLN A 20 6.84 -8.31 -11.71
C GLN A 20 5.76 -9.05 -10.90
N TRP A 21 4.68 -8.38 -10.47
CA TRP A 21 3.60 -9.02 -9.72
C TRP A 21 2.65 -9.73 -10.71
N PRO A 22 2.72 -11.07 -10.84
CA PRO A 22 2.17 -11.79 -12.00
C PRO A 22 0.65 -11.68 -12.16
N ASN A 23 -0.09 -11.51 -11.06
CA ASN A 23 -1.55 -11.40 -11.04
C ASN A 23 -2.04 -10.06 -10.46
N GLY A 24 -1.13 -9.10 -10.28
CA GLY A 24 -1.42 -7.87 -9.56
C GLY A 24 -1.89 -8.10 -8.11
N PRO A 25 -2.35 -7.04 -7.43
CA PRO A 25 -2.84 -7.14 -6.06
C PRO A 25 -4.21 -7.82 -5.99
N HIS A 26 -4.44 -8.61 -4.95
CA HIS A 26 -5.76 -9.14 -4.64
C HIS A 26 -6.71 -8.03 -4.16
N ASP A 27 -8.02 -8.16 -4.40
CA ASP A 27 -8.99 -7.11 -4.05
C ASP A 27 -8.97 -6.75 -2.57
N SER A 28 -8.83 -7.74 -1.69
CA SER A 28 -8.70 -7.50 -0.25
C SER A 28 -7.43 -6.75 0.15
N GLN A 29 -6.35 -6.81 -0.64
CA GLN A 29 -5.18 -5.94 -0.44
C GLN A 29 -5.52 -4.50 -0.84
N VAL A 30 -6.19 -4.32 -1.98
CA VAL A 30 -6.64 -3.00 -2.46
C VAL A 30 -7.61 -2.36 -1.46
N ASP A 31 -8.54 -3.12 -0.88
CA ASP A 31 -9.44 -2.66 0.17
C ASP A 31 -8.68 -2.20 1.41
N CYS A 32 -7.71 -3.00 1.87
CA CYS A 32 -6.86 -2.65 3.01
C CYS A 32 -6.11 -1.33 2.76
N TRP A 33 -5.59 -1.13 1.56
CA TRP A 33 -4.90 0.11 1.18
C TRP A 33 -5.85 1.29 1.07
N ALA A 34 -7.03 1.10 0.46
CA ALA A 34 -8.04 2.14 0.34
C ALA A 34 -8.50 2.65 1.71
N HIS A 35 -8.68 1.74 2.68
CA HIS A 35 -9.01 2.09 4.05
C HIS A 35 -7.86 2.85 4.72
N SER A 36 -6.63 2.36 4.59
CA SER A 36 -5.44 3.00 5.17
C SER A 36 -5.24 4.42 4.62
N LEU A 37 -5.37 4.61 3.31
CA LEU A 37 -5.27 5.92 2.65
C LEU A 37 -6.42 6.86 3.01
N GLN A 38 -7.59 6.31 3.35
CA GLN A 38 -8.73 7.08 3.85
C GLN A 38 -8.59 7.47 5.33
N GLY A 39 -7.58 6.96 6.04
CA GLY A 39 -7.40 7.17 7.48
C GLY A 39 -8.33 6.31 8.34
N ILE A 40 -8.86 5.21 7.79
CA ILE A 40 -9.75 4.29 8.52
C ILE A 40 -8.89 3.23 9.23
N PRO A 41 -8.97 3.13 10.57
CA PRO A 41 -8.27 2.09 11.33
C PRO A 41 -8.69 0.69 10.84
N THR A 42 -7.71 -0.18 10.57
CA THR A 42 -7.94 -1.50 9.97
C THR A 42 -7.27 -2.59 10.80
N LEU A 43 -8.04 -3.63 11.14
CA LEU A 43 -7.53 -4.88 11.70
C LEU A 43 -7.49 -5.95 10.59
N LEU A 44 -6.29 -6.33 10.15
CA LEU A 44 -6.10 -7.37 9.15
C LEU A 44 -5.68 -8.68 9.81
N ILE A 45 -6.52 -9.70 9.68
CA ILE A 45 -6.21 -11.08 10.06
C ILE A 45 -6.18 -11.91 8.78
N ALA A 46 -5.01 -12.45 8.44
CA ALA A 46 -4.82 -13.22 7.22
C ALA A 46 -3.81 -14.35 7.42
N SER A 47 -3.99 -15.43 6.66
CA SER A 47 -3.10 -16.61 6.67
C SER A 47 -1.65 -16.25 6.31
N THR A 48 -0.72 -17.10 6.71
CA THR A 48 0.67 -17.04 6.21
C THR A 48 0.68 -17.17 4.69
N GLY A 49 1.54 -16.43 4.00
CA GLY A 49 1.60 -16.43 2.53
C GLY A 49 0.59 -15.51 1.83
N TRP A 50 -0.36 -14.89 2.55
CA TRP A 50 -1.31 -13.94 1.97
C TRP A 50 -0.67 -12.64 1.42
N GLY A 51 0.60 -12.40 1.72
CA GLY A 51 1.28 -11.15 1.36
C GLY A 51 0.93 -10.01 2.33
N LYS A 52 0.79 -10.30 3.63
CA LYS A 52 0.56 -9.28 4.68
C LYS A 52 1.59 -8.15 4.64
N THR A 53 2.80 -8.45 4.21
CA THR A 53 3.87 -7.46 4.01
C THR A 53 3.48 -6.38 3.00
N ALA A 54 2.86 -6.77 1.88
CA ALA A 54 2.35 -5.81 0.91
C ALA A 54 1.20 -4.95 1.49
N ALA A 55 0.43 -5.48 2.45
CA ALA A 55 -0.71 -4.78 3.06
C ALA A 55 -0.33 -3.47 3.74
N PHE A 56 0.83 -3.41 4.41
CA PHE A 56 1.28 -2.18 5.08
C PHE A 56 2.13 -1.27 4.19
N PHE A 57 2.75 -1.79 3.12
CA PHE A 57 3.59 -0.97 2.23
C PHE A 57 2.83 -0.32 1.07
N GLY A 58 1.73 -0.93 0.60
CA GLY A 58 0.95 -0.41 -0.51
C GLY A 58 0.56 1.08 -0.38
N PRO A 59 0.10 1.58 0.79
CA PRO A 59 -0.28 2.98 0.92
C PRO A 59 0.91 3.92 0.68
N ILE A 60 2.11 3.56 1.16
CA ILE A 60 3.31 4.39 0.95
C ILE A 60 3.70 4.42 -0.53
N LEU A 61 3.65 3.29 -1.23
CA LEU A 61 3.95 3.24 -2.66
C LEU A 61 2.97 4.10 -3.47
N VAL A 62 1.68 4.08 -3.11
CA VAL A 62 0.65 4.91 -3.74
C VAL A 62 0.94 6.40 -3.52
N LEU A 63 1.21 6.81 -2.29
CA LEU A 63 1.49 8.21 -1.96
C LEU A 63 2.79 8.70 -2.63
N GLN A 64 3.85 7.88 -2.64
CA GLN A 64 5.10 8.20 -3.32
C GLN A 64 4.92 8.36 -4.83
N HIS A 65 4.13 7.50 -5.46
CA HIS A 65 3.82 7.62 -6.88
C HIS A 65 3.09 8.93 -7.18
N LEU A 66 2.08 9.30 -6.37
CA LEU A 66 1.29 10.51 -6.58
C LEU A 66 2.07 11.80 -6.32
N LEU A 67 3.13 11.76 -5.51
CA LEU A 67 4.05 12.88 -5.39
C LEU A 67 4.85 13.15 -6.67
N GLN A 68 5.16 12.09 -7.43
CA GLN A 68 5.89 12.19 -8.70
C GLN A 68 4.94 12.42 -9.88
N HIS A 69 3.72 11.88 -9.79
CA HIS A 69 2.71 11.91 -10.83
C HIS A 69 1.35 12.34 -10.22
N PRO A 70 1.15 13.65 -10.01
CA PRO A 70 -0.09 14.14 -9.42
C PRO A 70 -1.32 13.73 -10.23
N ASN A 71 -2.35 13.23 -9.55
CA ASN A 71 -3.62 12.87 -10.16
C ASN A 71 -4.71 13.86 -9.69
N PRO A 72 -5.32 14.66 -10.59
CA PRO A 72 -6.38 15.62 -10.23
C PRO A 72 -7.59 15.00 -9.52
N ALA A 73 -7.86 13.70 -9.74
CA ALA A 73 -8.94 12.98 -9.08
C ALA A 73 -8.66 12.69 -7.60
N ILE A 74 -7.41 12.84 -7.14
CA ILE A 74 -6.96 12.59 -5.77
C ILE A 74 -6.40 13.90 -5.17
N PRO A 75 -7.25 14.76 -4.59
CA PRO A 75 -6.77 15.96 -3.93
C PRO A 75 -6.08 15.61 -2.59
N ASN A 76 -5.10 16.43 -2.19
CA ASN A 76 -4.47 16.43 -0.85
C ASN A 76 -3.57 15.23 -0.50
N VAL A 77 -2.61 14.92 -1.38
CA VAL A 77 -1.52 13.97 -1.06
C VAL A 77 -0.54 14.60 -0.07
N PRO A 78 -0.17 13.94 1.04
CA PRO A 78 0.83 14.46 1.98
C PRO A 78 2.19 14.66 1.29
N THR A 79 2.82 15.81 1.51
CA THR A 79 4.13 16.15 0.92
C THR A 79 5.28 15.25 1.40
N LYS A 80 5.12 14.61 2.57
CA LYS A 80 6.09 13.69 3.15
C LYS A 80 5.37 12.47 3.77
N PRO A 81 5.01 11.45 2.98
CA PRO A 81 4.37 10.25 3.49
C PRO A 81 5.34 9.45 4.35
N VAL A 82 4.89 9.03 5.53
CA VAL A 82 5.68 8.25 6.50
C VAL A 82 4.84 7.05 6.97
N ALA A 83 5.45 5.87 7.02
CA ALA A 83 4.89 4.71 7.69
C ALA A 83 5.80 4.30 8.85
N LEU A 84 5.21 4.09 10.03
CA LEU A 84 5.88 3.50 11.17
C LEU A 84 5.40 2.06 11.32
N VAL A 85 6.31 1.11 11.12
CA VAL A 85 6.02 -0.32 11.29
C VAL A 85 6.71 -0.80 12.56
N VAL A 86 5.93 -1.31 13.50
CA VAL A 86 6.44 -1.90 14.74
C VAL A 86 6.29 -3.41 14.62
N THR A 87 7.41 -4.14 14.66
CA THR A 87 7.43 -5.60 14.65
C THR A 87 7.97 -6.14 15.97
N PRO A 88 7.49 -7.30 16.46
CA PRO A 88 7.95 -7.86 17.72
C PRO A 88 9.38 -8.41 17.67
N LEU A 89 9.91 -8.70 16.48
CA LEU A 89 11.24 -9.27 16.29
C LEU A 89 12.11 -8.34 15.41
N ILE A 90 13.37 -8.14 15.82
CA ILE A 90 14.34 -7.32 15.08
C ILE A 90 14.63 -7.93 13.70
N GLU A 91 14.82 -9.25 13.64
CA GLU A 91 15.11 -9.97 12.39
C GLU A 91 13.97 -9.82 11.36
N LEU A 92 12.73 -9.82 11.83
CA LEU A 92 11.55 -9.58 11.00
C LEU A 92 11.51 -8.14 10.49
N GLY A 93 11.84 -7.17 11.35
CA GLY A 93 11.99 -5.76 10.95
C GLY A 93 13.05 -5.59 9.86
N ASN A 94 14.22 -6.22 10.03
CA ASN A 94 15.30 -6.19 9.05
C ASN A 94 14.90 -6.83 7.71
N ALA A 95 14.15 -7.94 7.75
CA ALA A 95 13.63 -8.57 6.54
C ALA A 95 12.70 -7.63 5.76
N HIS A 96 11.81 -6.91 6.45
CA HIS A 96 10.91 -5.94 5.83
C HIS A 96 11.66 -4.77 5.18
N VAL A 97 12.74 -4.27 5.79
CA VAL A 97 13.57 -3.19 5.19
C VAL A 97 14.22 -3.66 3.89
N ARG A 98 14.78 -4.88 3.86
CA ARG A 98 15.42 -5.45 2.66
C ARG A 98 14.44 -5.69 1.51
N SER A 99 13.17 -5.98 1.81
CA SER A 99 12.14 -6.14 0.78
C SER A 99 11.73 -4.81 0.11
N PHE A 100 12.17 -3.67 0.65
CA PHE A 100 11.80 -2.33 0.21
C PHE A 100 12.94 -1.53 -0.44
N SER A 101 14.20 -1.92 -0.19
CA SER A 101 15.40 -1.36 -0.84
C SER A 101 15.66 -1.99 -2.19
#